data_AF-A0A183MKS8-F1
#
_entry.id   AF-A0A183MKS8-F1
#
_cell.length_a   1.000
_cell.length_b   1.000
_cell.length_c   1.000
_cell.angle_alpha   90.00
_cell.angle_beta   90.00
_cell.angle_gamma   90.00
#
_symmetry.space_group_name_H-M   'P 1'
#
loop_
_entity.id
_entity.type
_entity.pdbx_description
1 polymer ?
#
loop_
_entity_poly.entity_id
_entity_poly.type
_entity_poly.pdbx_seq_one_letter_code
_entity_poly.pdbx_strand_id
1 'polypeptide(L)'
;MIGLSERYYFSIPSSLPRSKQKQELVKALPLDRILVETDAPVLSSSSIRSRTEPDEAIKVCEHIAKIKGIDFETVCQITTENAFKLYGSLNVKC
;
A
#
# COMPACT_ATOMS: atom_id res chain seq x y z
N MET A 1 -8.02 8.07 14.55
CA MET A 1 -7.87 8.64 13.19
C MET A 1 -7.18 10.01 13.14
N ILE A 2 -6.44 10.43 14.18
CA ILE A 2 -5.78 11.76 14.24
C ILE A 2 -4.88 12.02 13.03
N GLY A 3 -4.15 11.01 12.53
CA GLY A 3 -3.33 11.19 11.33
C GLY A 3 -4.09 11.67 10.09
N LEU A 4 -5.38 11.36 9.95
CA LEU A 4 -6.18 11.88 8.83
C LEU A 4 -6.49 13.38 8.96
N SER A 5 -6.73 13.89 10.17
CA SER A 5 -6.89 15.34 10.38
C SER A 5 -5.59 16.09 10.13
N GLU A 6 -4.47 15.49 10.50
CA GLU A 6 -3.12 16.01 10.28
C GLU A 6 -2.59 15.73 8.86
N ARG A 7 -3.43 15.23 7.96
CA ARG A 7 -3.13 14.99 6.53
C ARG A 7 -2.00 14.00 6.29
N TYR A 8 -1.72 13.10 7.23
CA TYR A 8 -0.73 12.04 7.05
C TYR A 8 -1.16 11.03 5.99
N TYR A 9 -0.14 10.48 5.33
CA TYR A 9 -0.26 9.27 4.55
C TYR A 9 0.01 8.04 5.42
N PHE A 10 -0.56 6.91 5.05
CA PHE A 10 -0.42 5.64 5.75
C PHE A 10 0.18 4.61 4.80
N SER A 11 1.39 4.14 5.10
CA SER A 11 2.08 3.14 4.29
C SER A 11 1.55 1.74 4.60
N ILE A 12 1.25 0.98 3.54
CA ILE A 12 0.68 -0.36 3.64
C ILE A 12 1.67 -1.37 3.05
N PRO A 13 2.30 -2.22 3.88
CA PRO A 13 3.28 -3.19 3.43
C PRO A 13 2.66 -4.47 2.88
N SER A 14 3.48 -5.30 2.23
CA SER A 14 3.13 -6.62 1.67
C SER A 14 2.57 -7.62 2.68
N SER A 15 2.75 -7.40 3.98
CA SER A 15 2.07 -8.19 5.03
C SER A 15 0.56 -7.95 5.16
N LEU A 16 -0.05 -7.05 4.37
CA LEU A 16 -1.49 -6.76 4.35
C LEU A 16 -2.39 -8.02 4.31
N PRO A 17 -2.17 -9.01 3.43
CA PRO A 17 -3.09 -10.15 3.29
C PRO A 17 -3.26 -10.98 4.56
N ARG A 18 -2.24 -11.01 5.43
CA ARG A 18 -2.22 -11.79 6.67
C ARG A 18 -2.47 -10.98 7.93
N SER A 19 -2.54 -9.66 7.84
CA SER A 19 -2.70 -8.77 9.00
C SER A 19 -4.11 -8.20 9.05
N LYS A 20 -4.98 -8.79 9.88
CA LYS A 20 -6.35 -8.30 10.11
C LYS A 20 -6.37 -6.81 10.49
N GLN A 21 -5.44 -6.38 11.34
CA GLN A 21 -5.29 -4.97 11.70
C GLN A 21 -5.03 -4.07 10.49
N LYS A 22 -4.15 -4.46 9.57
CA LYS A 22 -3.89 -3.70 8.34
C LYS A 22 -5.07 -3.72 7.39
N GLN A 23 -5.80 -4.83 7.30
CA GLN A 23 -7.02 -4.90 6.49
C GLN A 23 -8.09 -3.94 7.00
N GLU A 24 -8.34 -3.91 8.32
CA GLU A 24 -9.26 -2.94 8.91
C GLU A 24 -8.79 -1.48 8.73
N LEU A 25 -7.48 -1.24 8.80
CA LEU A 25 -6.92 0.07 8.48
C LEU A 25 -7.19 0.47 7.02
N VAL A 26 -6.94 -0.42 6.05
CA VAL A 26 -7.20 -0.16 4.62
C VAL A 26 -8.69 0.08 4.36
N LYS A 27 -9.60 -0.61 5.07
CA LYS A 27 -11.05 -0.35 4.98
C LYS A 27 -11.40 1.06 5.45
N ALA A 28 -10.81 1.50 6.57
CA ALA A 28 -11.14 2.78 7.20
C ALA A 28 -10.50 4.01 6.51
N LEU A 29 -9.35 3.84 5.86
CA LEU A 29 -8.64 4.95 5.22
C LEU A 29 -9.25 5.31 3.86
N PRO A 30 -9.37 6.59 3.50
CA PRO A 30 -9.63 6.98 2.11
C PRO A 30 -8.41 6.64 1.24
N LEU A 31 -8.64 6.28 -0.02
CA LEU A 31 -7.57 5.76 -0.90
C LEU A 31 -6.50 6.83 -1.20
N ASP A 32 -6.86 8.11 -1.24
CA ASP A 32 -5.96 9.26 -1.41
C ASP A 32 -5.02 9.51 -0.22
N ARG A 33 -5.09 8.66 0.82
CA ARG A 33 -4.20 8.68 1.99
C ARG A 33 -3.39 7.41 2.17
N ILE A 34 -3.44 6.49 1.20
CA ILE A 34 -2.71 5.23 1.23
C ILE A 34 -1.45 5.33 0.37
N LEU A 35 -0.33 4.84 0.92
CA LEU A 35 0.90 4.52 0.18
C LEU A 35 1.09 3.00 0.16
N VAL A 36 1.84 2.50 -0.82
CA VAL A 36 2.18 1.09 -0.95
C VAL A 36 3.69 0.91 -0.80
N GLU A 37 4.08 -0.07 -0.01
CA GLU A 37 5.47 -0.49 0.17
C GLU A 37 5.56 -2.01 0.26
N THR A 38 6.78 -2.55 0.13
CA THR A 38 7.04 -3.99 0.33
C THR A 38 7.88 -4.26 1.57
N ASP A 39 8.67 -3.30 2.04
CA ASP A 39 9.70 -3.53 3.06
C ASP A 39 10.56 -4.77 2.71
N ALA A 40 10.84 -4.93 1.41
CA ALA A 40 11.68 -5.99 0.91
C ALA A 40 13.08 -5.88 1.54
N PRO A 41 13.67 -7.01 1.98
CA PRO A 41 13.31 -8.40 1.65
C PRO A 41 12.45 -9.15 2.69
N VAL A 42 11.84 -8.47 3.68
CA VAL A 42 11.42 -9.12 4.94
C VAL A 42 9.92 -9.41 5.05
N LEU A 43 9.05 -8.52 4.59
CA LEU A 43 7.61 -8.59 4.92
C LEU A 43 6.76 -9.40 3.93
N SER A 44 6.97 -10.72 3.83
CA SER A 44 6.16 -11.58 2.95
C SER A 44 4.65 -11.45 3.14
N SER A 45 3.95 -11.44 1.99
CA SER A 45 2.50 -11.53 1.88
C SER A 45 1.98 -12.94 2.19
N SER A 46 2.85 -13.95 2.09
CA SER A 46 2.56 -15.34 2.45
C SER A 46 2.66 -15.57 3.96
N SER A 47 1.95 -16.58 4.46
CA SER A 47 2.12 -17.09 5.83
C SER A 47 3.50 -17.69 6.07
N ILE A 48 4.16 -18.15 5.00
CA ILE A 48 5.55 -18.60 5.01
C ILE A 48 6.43 -17.36 4.86
N ARG A 49 7.38 -17.17 5.79
CA ARG A 49 8.42 -16.13 5.61
C ARG A 49 9.30 -16.50 4.43
N SER A 50 8.94 -15.99 3.26
CA SER A 50 9.76 -15.97 2.06
C SER A 50 10.44 -14.62 1.92
N ARG A 51 11.53 -14.58 1.17
CA ARG A 51 12.10 -13.31 0.69
C ARG A 51 11.05 -12.59 -0.16
N THR A 52 10.92 -11.28 0.04
CA THR A 52 10.11 -10.41 -0.81
C THR A 52 10.98 -9.55 -1.71
N GLU A 53 10.40 -9.10 -2.81
CA GLU A 53 11.05 -8.23 -3.79
C GLU A 53 10.16 -6.99 -4.02
N PRO A 54 10.70 -5.91 -4.62
CA PRO A 54 9.94 -4.67 -4.85
C PRO A 54 8.65 -4.84 -5.69
N ASP A 55 8.60 -5.84 -6.56
CA ASP A 55 7.45 -6.13 -7.43
C ASP A 55 6.21 -6.65 -6.66
N GLU A 56 6.38 -7.12 -5.42
CA GLU A 56 5.24 -7.51 -4.57
C GLU A 56 4.30 -6.35 -4.23
N ALA A 57 4.71 -5.09 -4.49
CA ALA A 57 3.83 -3.93 -4.41
C ALA A 57 2.55 -4.13 -5.25
N ILE A 58 2.65 -4.83 -6.39
CA ILE A 58 1.50 -5.18 -7.24
C ILE A 58 0.47 -6.00 -6.45
N LYS A 59 0.91 -7.01 -5.69
CA LYS A 59 0.04 -7.87 -4.88
C LYS A 59 -0.65 -7.10 -3.75
N VAL A 60 0.01 -6.05 -3.24
CA VAL A 60 -0.59 -5.14 -2.25
C VAL A 60 -1.72 -4.34 -2.86
N CYS A 61 -1.49 -3.75 -4.04
CA CYS A 61 -2.52 -3.03 -4.80
C CYS A 61 -3.74 -3.92 -5.09
N GLU A 62 -3.52 -5.16 -5.54
CA GLU A 62 -4.59 -6.13 -5.76
C GLU A 62 -5.41 -6.41 -4.48
N HIS A 63 -4.75 -6.52 -3.33
CA HIS A 63 -5.45 -6.72 -2.06
C HIS A 63 -6.22 -5.48 -1.60
N ILE A 64 -5.66 -4.28 -1.79
CA ILE A 64 -6.36 -3.04 -1.50
C ILE A 64 -7.61 -2.92 -2.37
N ALA A 65 -7.51 -3.23 -3.67
CA ALA A 65 -8.63 -3.23 -4.61
C ALA A 65 -9.75 -4.17 -4.15
N LYS A 66 -9.42 -5.40 -3.75
CA LYS A 66 -10.37 -6.36 -3.18
C LYS A 66 -11.04 -5.84 -1.91
N ILE A 67 -10.27 -5.26 -0.98
CA ILE A 67 -10.79 -4.74 0.29
C ILE A 67 -11.73 -3.55 0.06
N LYS A 68 -11.41 -2.68 -0.91
CA LYS A 68 -12.17 -1.46 -1.20
C LYS A 68 -13.31 -1.65 -2.20
N GLY A 69 -13.33 -2.76 -2.94
CA GLY A 69 -14.35 -3.03 -3.97
C GLY A 69 -14.23 -2.11 -5.18
N ILE A 70 -13.00 -1.81 -5.61
CA ILE A 70 -12.70 -0.91 -6.73
C ILE A 70 -11.64 -1.53 -7.66
N ASP A 71 -11.45 -0.93 -8.83
CA ASP A 71 -10.55 -1.44 -9.85
C ASP A 71 -9.08 -1.37 -9.43
N PHE A 72 -8.31 -2.40 -9.84
CA PHE A 72 -6.89 -2.49 -9.58
C PHE A 72 -6.11 -1.32 -10.18
N GLU A 73 -6.42 -0.90 -11.41
CA GLU A 73 -5.77 0.26 -12.03
C GLU A 73 -6.02 1.54 -11.23
N THR A 74 -7.22 1.71 -10.68
CA THR A 74 -7.57 2.88 -9.85
C THR A 74 -6.72 2.94 -8.58
N VAL A 75 -6.50 1.78 -7.92
CA VAL A 75 -5.61 1.71 -6.76
C VAL A 75 -4.18 2.05 -7.14
N CYS A 76 -3.66 1.49 -8.23
CA CYS A 76 -2.30 1.77 -8.70
C CYS A 76 -2.12 3.25 -9.02
N GLN A 77 -3.06 3.85 -9.76
CA GLN A 77 -3.01 5.25 -10.12
C GLN A 77 -3.01 6.14 -8.86
N ILE A 78 -3.99 5.98 -7.97
CA ILE A 78 -4.13 6.90 -6.82
C ILE A 78 -2.97 6.73 -5.85
N THR A 79 -2.52 5.51 -5.57
CA THR A 79 -1.37 5.29 -4.66
C THR A 79 -0.05 5.80 -5.26
N THR A 80 0.10 5.74 -6.58
CA THR A 80 1.23 6.36 -7.30
C THR A 80 1.18 7.89 -7.21
N GLU A 81 0.01 8.50 -7.46
CA GLU A 81 -0.19 9.94 -7.30
C GLU A 81 0.09 10.38 -5.85
N ASN A 82 -0.30 9.58 -4.86
CA ASN A 82 -0.01 9.85 -3.45
C ASN A 82 1.50 9.86 -3.16
N ALA A 83 2.24 8.90 -3.72
CA ALA A 83 3.69 8.86 -3.58
C ALA A 83 4.35 10.09 -4.22
N PHE A 84 3.92 10.50 -5.42
CA PHE A 84 4.40 11.72 -6.06
C PHE A 84 4.04 12.99 -5.28
N LYS A 85 2.84 13.06 -4.69
CA LYS A 85 2.41 14.19 -3.85
C LYS A 85 3.28 14.32 -2.59
N LEU A 86 3.67 13.20 -1.97
CA LEU A 86 4.46 13.21 -0.75
C LEU A 86 5.95 13.42 -1.01
N TYR A 87 6.53 12.70 -1.98
CA TYR A 87 7.97 12.67 -2.21
C TYR A 87 8.44 13.56 -3.37
N GLY A 88 7.53 14.18 -4.11
CA GLY A 88 7.84 14.95 -5.32
C GLY A 88 8.15 14.04 -6.52
N SER A 89 8.78 14.58 -7.55
CA SER A 89 9.23 13.81 -8.72
C SER A 89 10.26 12.76 -8.31
N LEU A 90 9.82 11.50 -8.19
CA LEU A 90 10.69 10.37 -7.96
C LEU A 90 11.50 10.13 -9.24
N ASN A 91 12.79 10.48 -9.21
CA ASN A 91 13.74 10.14 -10.25
C ASN A 91 14.10 8.64 -10.11
N VAL A 92 13.16 7.77 -10.44
CA VAL A 92 13.37 6.32 -10.42
C VAL A 92 14.27 5.97 -11.59
N LYS A 93 15.58 5.90 -11.34
CA LYS A 93 16.51 5.18 -12.22
C LYS A 93 16.34 3.71 -11.92
N CYS A 94 15.47 3.05 -12.67
CA CYS A 94 15.51 1.60 -12.81
C CYS A 94 16.73 1.19 -13.65
#